data_AF-A0A1Y3GB24-F1
#
_entry.id   AF-A0A1Y3GB24-F1
#
_cell.length_a   1.000
_cell.length_b   1.000
_cell.length_c   1.000
_cell.angle_alpha   90.00
_cell.angle_beta   90.00
_cell.angle_gamma   90.00
#
_symmetry.space_group_name_H-M   'P 1'
#
loop_
_entity.id
_entity.type
_entity.pdbx_description
1 polymer ?
#
loop_
_entity_poly.entity_id
_entity_poly.type
_entity_poly.pdbx_seq_one_letter_code
_entity_poly.pdbx_strand_id
1 'polypeptide(L)'
;MFDADHKKALKKTALPSVMGIVAGVVAYYIAAGPAGPLQREVFGLVAILFFMWIQQSVFPLIDIDTDDFGGKDWAFVGFMTITFAYITWSLILNL
;
A
#
# COMPACT_ATOMS: atom_id res chain seq x y z
N MET A 1 -11.53 -15.36 22.60
CA MET A 1 -12.80 -15.06 21.91
C MET A 1 -12.54 -13.91 20.96
N PHE A 2 -12.22 -14.21 19.70
CA PHE A 2 -12.10 -13.20 18.64
C PHE A 2 -13.10 -13.58 17.55
N ASP A 3 -14.17 -12.80 17.42
CA ASP A 3 -15.22 -13.02 16.43
C ASP A 3 -14.66 -12.93 15.00
N ALA A 4 -15.28 -13.65 14.07
CA ALA A 4 -14.86 -13.73 12.66
C ALA A 4 -14.79 -12.33 12.00
N ASP A 5 -15.72 -11.44 12.36
CA ASP A 5 -15.76 -10.06 11.88
C ASP A 5 -14.56 -9.23 12.35
N HIS A 6 -14.10 -9.45 13.59
CA HIS A 6 -12.94 -8.75 14.13
C HIS A 6 -11.66 -9.15 13.38
N LYS A 7 -11.54 -10.43 13.00
CA LYS A 7 -10.44 -10.92 12.17
C LYS A 7 -10.49 -10.33 10.75
N LYS A 8 -11.68 -10.18 10.15
CA LYS A 8 -11.86 -9.55 8.83
C LYS A 8 -11.42 -8.08 8.88
N ALA A 9 -11.84 -7.33 9.89
CA ALA A 9 -11.45 -5.93 10.08
C ALA A 9 -9.93 -5.75 10.31
N LEU A 10 -9.31 -6.64 11.07
CA LEU A 10 -7.86 -6.62 11.29
C LEU A 10 -7.09 -6.88 10.00
N LYS A 11 -7.55 -7.85 9.18
CA LYS A 11 -6.93 -8.11 7.88
C LYS A 11 -7.10 -6.92 6.91
N LYS A 12 -8.26 -6.25 6.94
CA LYS A 12 -8.55 -5.03 6.15
C LYS A 12 -7.63 -3.85 6.46
N THR A 13 -6.99 -3.82 7.63
CA THR A 13 -6.08 -2.74 8.06
C THR A 13 -4.61 -3.15 8.00
N ALA A 14 -4.29 -4.39 8.40
CA ALA A 14 -2.94 -4.91 8.41
C ALA A 14 -2.37 -5.08 6.99
N LEU A 15 -3.14 -5.62 6.04
CA LEU A 15 -2.62 -5.89 4.70
C LEU A 15 -2.25 -4.61 3.92
N PRO A 16 -3.12 -3.57 3.85
CA PRO A 16 -2.76 -2.32 3.18
C PRO A 16 -1.56 -1.64 3.81
N SER A 17 -1.41 -1.74 5.15
CA SER A 17 -0.29 -1.16 5.87
C SER A 17 1.04 -1.83 5.49
N VAL A 18 1.08 -3.17 5.47
CA VAL A 18 2.26 -3.94 5.06
C VAL A 18 2.58 -3.70 3.58
N MET A 19 1.57 -3.72 2.71
CA MET A 19 1.73 -3.42 1.29
C MET A 19 2.25 -2.00 1.05
N GLY A 20 1.78 -1.02 1.82
CA GLY A 20 2.27 0.36 1.78
C GLY A 20 3.75 0.46 2.17
N ILE A 21 4.18 -0.25 3.22
CA ILE A 21 5.60 -0.30 3.62
C ILE A 21 6.46 -0.88 2.49
N VAL A 22 6.06 -2.02 1.92
CA VAL A 22 6.77 -2.64 0.80
C VAL A 22 6.82 -1.69 -0.41
N ALA A 23 5.72 -1.02 -0.72
CA ALA A 23 5.65 -0.03 -1.79
C ALA A 23 6.62 1.13 -1.57
N GLY A 24 6.72 1.66 -0.33
CA GLY A 24 7.64 2.73 0.02
C GLY A 24 9.12 2.34 -0.12
N VAL A 25 9.47 1.11 0.28
CA VAL A 25 10.82 0.56 0.10
C VAL A 25 11.15 0.42 -1.39
N VAL A 26 10.23 -0.16 -2.18
CA VAL A 26 10.41 -0.33 -3.63
C VAL A 26 10.52 1.03 -4.33
N ALA A 27 9.67 1.99 -3.95
CA ALA A 27 9.71 3.36 -4.46
C ALA A 27 11.08 4.02 -4.19
N TYR A 28 11.65 3.84 -3.00
CA TYR A 28 12.99 4.35 -2.68
C TYR A 28 14.07 3.76 -3.59
N TYR A 29 14.09 2.44 -3.82
CA TYR A 29 15.09 1.81 -4.68
C TYR A 29 14.93 2.21 -6.16
N ILE A 30 13.70 2.37 -6.64
CA ILE A 30 13.43 2.89 -7.99
C ILE A 30 13.88 4.35 -8.09
N ALA A 31 13.63 5.15 -7.06
CA ALA A 31 14.07 6.54 -6.99
C ALA A 31 15.61 6.68 -6.84
N ALA A 32 16.33 5.69 -6.32
CA ALA A 32 17.78 5.74 -6.15
C ALA A 32 18.56 5.66 -7.48
N GLY A 33 17.91 5.28 -8.59
CA GLY A 33 18.53 5.21 -9.92
C GLY A 33 19.07 6.55 -10.46
N PRO A 34 19.85 6.55 -11.56
CA PRO A 34 20.52 7.72 -12.12
C PRO A 34 19.58 8.77 -12.76
N ALA A 35 18.27 8.62 -12.60
CA ALA A 35 17.26 9.51 -13.14
C ALA A 35 17.16 10.83 -12.34
N GLY A 36 16.89 11.95 -13.04
CA GLY A 36 16.80 13.28 -12.44
C GLY A 36 15.67 13.43 -11.39
N PRO A 37 15.67 14.53 -10.59
CA PRO A 37 14.77 14.69 -9.43
C PRO A 37 13.28 14.52 -9.74
N LEU A 38 12.82 15.09 -10.86
CA LEU A 38 11.43 15.04 -11.29
C LEU A 38 11.00 13.63 -11.71
N GLN A 39 11.92 12.85 -12.28
CA GLN A 39 11.67 11.47 -12.65
C GLN A 39 11.60 10.58 -11.40
N ARG A 40 12.39 10.86 -10.35
CA ARG A 40 12.33 10.11 -9.09
C ARG A 40 10.95 10.23 -8.41
N GLU A 41 10.41 11.44 -8.35
CA GLU A 41 9.11 11.68 -7.71
C GLU A 41 7.95 11.00 -8.46
N VAL A 42 7.95 11.08 -9.78
CA VAL A 42 6.92 10.47 -10.63
C VAL A 42 6.96 8.95 -10.55
N PHE A 43 8.14 8.34 -10.64
CA PHE A 43 8.26 6.88 -10.57
C PHE A 43 7.92 6.31 -9.18
N GLY A 44 8.24 7.04 -8.10
CA GLY A 44 7.80 6.68 -6.74
C GLY A 44 6.29 6.70 -6.60
N LEU A 45 5.62 7.74 -7.11
CA LEU A 45 4.16 7.82 -7.11
C LEU A 45 3.51 6.70 -7.94
N VAL A 46 4.06 6.41 -9.13
CA VAL A 46 3.59 5.31 -9.99
C VAL A 46 3.74 3.95 -9.29
N ALA A 47 4.84 3.72 -8.56
CA ALA A 47 5.03 2.51 -7.79
C ALA A 47 3.96 2.36 -6.69
N ILE A 48 3.64 3.44 -5.97
CA ILE A 48 2.59 3.43 -4.94
C ILE A 48 1.22 3.13 -5.56
N LEU A 49 0.88 3.75 -6.69
CA LEU A 49 -0.38 3.49 -7.40
C LEU A 49 -0.46 2.05 -7.92
N PHE A 50 0.66 1.51 -8.42
CA PHE A 50 0.75 0.11 -8.83
C PHE A 50 0.54 -0.84 -7.65
N PHE A 51 1.17 -0.56 -6.52
CA PHE A 51 1.01 -1.34 -5.30
C PHE A 51 -0.39 -1.21 -4.69
N MET A 52 -1.13 -0.13 -4.95
CA MET A 52 -2.55 0.02 -4.59
C MET A 52 -3.44 -0.83 -5.51
N TRP A 53 -3.13 -0.89 -6.81
CA TRP A 53 -3.87 -1.70 -7.77
C TRP A 53 -3.66 -3.21 -7.58
N ILE A 54 -2.43 -3.64 -7.30
CA ILE A 54 -2.14 -5.08 -7.12
C ILE A 54 -2.84 -5.66 -5.88
N GLN A 55 -3.17 -4.84 -4.88
CA GLN A 55 -3.89 -5.30 -3.68
C GLN A 55 -5.24 -5.91 -4.03
N GLN A 56 -5.90 -5.41 -5.09
CA GLN A 56 -7.16 -5.97 -5.56
C GLN A 56 -7.05 -7.44 -5.95
N SER A 57 -5.88 -7.87 -6.42
CA SER A 57 -5.59 -9.28 -6.74
C SER A 57 -5.06 -10.08 -5.54
N VAL A 58 -4.49 -9.41 -4.53
CA VAL A 58 -3.94 -10.06 -3.33
C VAL A 58 -5.03 -10.36 -2.29
N PHE A 59 -6.06 -9.51 -2.17
CA PHE A 59 -7.16 -9.73 -1.22
C PHE A 59 -7.92 -11.06 -1.40
N PRO A 60 -8.27 -11.51 -2.63
CA PRO A 60 -8.93 -12.79 -2.84
C PRO A 60 -8.06 -14.00 -2.44
N LEU A 61 -6.73 -13.88 -2.51
CA LEU A 61 -5.80 -14.96 -2.17
C LEU A 61 -5.74 -15.27 -0.67
N ILE A 62 -6.18 -14.34 0.18
CA ILE A 62 -6.16 -14.44 1.64
C ILE A 62 -7.56 -14.60 2.25
N ASP A 63 -8.50 -15.03 1.41
CA ASP A 63 -9.90 -15.29 1.76
C ASP A 63 -10.60 -14.01 2.28
N ILE A 64 -10.22 -12.86 1.72
CA ILE A 64 -10.93 -11.59 1.91
C ILE A 64 -11.83 -11.40 0.71
N ASP A 65 -13.12 -11.52 0.96
CA ASP A 65 -14.14 -11.29 -0.04
C ASP A 65 -14.17 -9.81 -0.42
N THR A 66 -13.65 -9.50 -1.61
CA THR A 66 -13.61 -8.14 -2.18
C THR A 66 -14.95 -7.73 -2.76
N ASP A 67 -15.89 -8.65 -2.99
CA ASP A 67 -17.25 -8.33 -3.48
C ASP A 67 -18.06 -7.54 -2.44
N ASP A 68 -17.70 -7.68 -1.17
CA ASP A 68 -18.31 -6.98 -0.04
C ASP A 68 -17.66 -5.60 0.22
N PHE A 69 -16.65 -5.21 -0.58
CA PHE A 69 -15.99 -3.91 -0.42
C PHE A 69 -16.76 -2.83 -1.18
N GLY A 70 -17.34 -1.90 -0.43
CA GLY A 70 -17.88 -0.68 -1.01
C GLY A 70 -16.78 0.28 -1.46
N GLY A 71 -17.14 1.33 -2.20
CA GLY A 71 -16.20 2.37 -2.61
C GLY A 71 -15.49 3.07 -1.44
N LYS A 72 -16.12 3.11 -0.25
CA LYS A 72 -15.51 3.67 0.98
C LYS A 72 -14.38 2.79 1.52
N ASP A 73 -14.53 1.47 1.47
CA ASP A 73 -13.50 0.53 1.91
C ASP A 73 -12.28 0.61 1.00
N TRP A 74 -12.50 0.72 -0.31
CA TRP A 74 -11.42 0.94 -1.28
C TRP A 74 -10.67 2.25 -1.07
N ALA A 75 -11.40 3.33 -0.76
CA ALA A 75 -10.77 4.60 -0.40
C ALA A 75 -9.91 4.47 0.86
N PHE A 76 -10.36 3.72 1.87
CA PHE A 76 -9.59 3.47 3.09
C PHE A 76 -8.31 2.67 2.81
N VAL A 77 -8.40 1.59 2.02
CA VAL A 77 -7.24 0.78 1.61
C VAL A 77 -6.22 1.61 0.85
N GLY A 78 -6.68 2.41 -0.12
CA GLY A 78 -5.81 3.31 -0.89
C GLY A 78 -5.14 4.35 0.00
N PHE A 79 -5.91 5.00 0.88
CA PHE A 79 -5.40 5.96 1.85
C PHE A 79 -4.32 5.36 2.74
N MET A 80 -4.58 4.21 3.37
CA MET A 80 -3.63 3.52 4.24
C MET A 80 -2.34 3.17 3.50
N THR A 81 -2.46 2.62 2.28
CA THR A 81 -1.30 2.26 1.46
C THR A 81 -0.44 3.46 1.13
N ILE A 82 -1.05 4.55 0.66
CA ILE A 82 -0.35 5.78 0.30
C ILE A 82 0.33 6.38 1.53
N THR A 83 -0.36 6.46 2.66
CA THR A 83 0.20 7.00 3.91
C THR A 83 1.42 6.21 4.37
N PHE A 84 1.31 4.87 4.47
CA PHE A 84 2.44 4.04 4.91
C PHE A 84 3.60 4.04 3.91
N ALA A 85 3.32 4.11 2.62
CA ALA A 85 4.36 4.23 1.60
C ALA A 85 5.14 5.55 1.72
N TYR A 86 4.45 6.68 1.88
CA TYR A 86 5.09 7.99 2.08
C TYR A 86 5.86 8.07 3.38
N ILE A 87 5.33 7.54 4.49
CA ILE A 87 6.04 7.47 5.78
C ILE A 87 7.34 6.67 5.61
N THR A 88 7.25 5.48 5.01
CA THR A 88 8.40 4.61 4.81
C THR A 88 9.45 5.27 3.91
N TRP A 89 9.02 5.87 2.81
CA TRP A 89 9.92 6.56 1.89
C TRP A 89 10.60 7.76 2.54
N SER A 90 9.85 8.57 3.29
CA SER A 90 10.39 9.72 4.03
C SER A 90 11.37 9.30 5.12
N LEU A 91 11.09 8.19 5.82
CA LEU A 91 12.01 7.64 6.82
C LEU A 91 13.34 7.23 6.18
N ILE A 92 13.31 6.49 5.07
CA ILE A 92 14.54 6.03 4.39
C ILE A 92 15.35 7.20 3.82
N LEU A 93 14.68 8.27 3.35
CA LEU A 93 15.36 9.48 2.87
C LEU A 93 16.04 10.30 3.97
N ASN A 94 15.59 10.17 5.22
CA ASN A 94 16.12 10.91 6.37
C ASN A 94 16.98 10.04 7.31
N LEU A 95 17.24 8.79 6.94
CA LEU A 95 18.12 7.86 7.67
C LEU A 95 19.55 7.96 7.13
#